data_AF-A0AAV5VV72-F1
#
_entry.id   AF-A0AAV5VV72-F1
#
_cell.length_a   1.000
_cell.length_b   1.000
_cell.length_c   1.000
_cell.angle_alpha   90.00
_cell.angle_beta   90.00
_cell.angle_gamma   90.00
#
_symmetry.space_group_name_H-M   'P 1'
#
loop_
_entity.id
_entity.type
_entity.pdbx_description
1 polymer ?
#
loop_
_entity_poly.entity_id
_entity_poly.type
_entity_poly.pdbx_seq_one_letter_code
_entity_poly.pdbx_strand_id
1 'polypeptide(L)'
;FLPWAEIAFTIPACVICIILFIILISLPLPNACKSFLLLNTFSLFSVALCQALIAEWTMRNKRGIGPDELHYFPLIFIHQIFYLISTASLFFLTCERLLLCFHPTLYMENEWNFFSSFIFAIFLETRNISDILTLIIDISTLPVGSFY
;
A
#
# COMPACT_ATOMS: atom_id res chain seq x y z
N PHE A 1 13.50 -3.62 -22.39
CA PHE A 1 13.59 -4.84 -21.55
C PHE A 1 12.90 -4.67 -20.20
N LEU A 2 13.04 -3.52 -19.51
CA LEU A 2 12.43 -3.27 -18.19
C LEU A 2 10.91 -3.55 -18.06
N PRO A 3 10.02 -3.02 -18.93
CA PRO A 3 8.58 -3.11 -18.68
C PRO A 3 8.00 -4.52 -18.87
N TRP A 4 8.62 -5.35 -19.73
CA TRP A 4 8.24 -6.76 -19.87
C TRP A 4 8.58 -7.57 -18.61
N ALA A 5 9.70 -7.26 -17.95
CA ALA A 5 10.06 -7.90 -16.70
C ALA A 5 9.06 -7.53 -15.59
N GLU A 6 8.65 -6.26 -15.50
CA GLU A 6 7.65 -5.81 -14.52
C GLU A 6 6.31 -6.54 -14.68
N ILE A 7 5.82 -6.70 -15.91
CA ILE A 7 4.59 -7.48 -16.16
C ILE A 7 4.79 -8.95 -15.77
N ALA A 8 5.93 -9.54 -16.11
CA ALA A 8 6.23 -10.93 -15.79
C ALA A 8 6.30 -11.19 -14.27
N PHE A 9 6.75 -10.23 -13.47
CA PHE A 9 6.74 -10.32 -12.00
C PHE A 9 5.39 -9.96 -11.38
N THR A 10 4.60 -9.12 -12.04
CA THR A 10 3.28 -8.70 -11.53
C THR A 10 2.26 -9.83 -11.56
N ILE A 11 2.24 -10.62 -12.63
CA ILE A 11 1.29 -11.75 -12.78
C ILE A 11 1.37 -12.74 -11.59
N PRO A 12 2.54 -13.30 -11.23
CA PRO A 12 2.64 -14.20 -10.09
C PRO A 12 2.32 -13.49 -8.77
N ALA A 13 2.71 -12.22 -8.61
CA ALA A 13 2.36 -11.44 -7.41
C ALA A 13 0.84 -11.32 -7.22
N CYS A 14 0.10 -11.03 -8.29
CA CYS A 14 -1.37 -10.98 -8.26
C CYS A 14 -1.99 -12.33 -7.89
N VAL A 15 -1.49 -13.43 -8.48
CA VAL A 15 -1.98 -14.79 -8.17
C VAL A 15 -1.73 -15.14 -6.70
N ILE A 16 -0.53 -14.85 -6.18
CA ILE A 16 -0.19 -15.07 -4.77
C ILE A 16 -1.09 -14.24 -3.86
N CYS A 17 -1.35 -12.97 -4.19
CA CYS A 17 -2.25 -12.12 -3.40
C CYS A 17 -3.68 -12.66 -3.37
N ILE A 18 -4.20 -13.17 -4.49
CA ILE A 18 -5.55 -13.77 -4.53
C ILE A 18 -5.60 -15.03 -3.66
N ILE A 19 -4.60 -15.90 -3.75
CA ILE A 19 -4.50 -17.11 -2.92
C ILE A 19 -4.45 -16.73 -1.42
N LEU A 20 -3.63 -15.74 -1.07
CA LEU A 20 -3.54 -15.23 0.30
C LEU A 20 -4.87 -14.66 0.79
N PHE A 21 -5.62 -13.97 -0.06
CA PHE A 21 -6.93 -13.43 0.30
C PHE A 21 -7.93 -14.54 0.67
N ILE A 22 -7.96 -15.62 -0.12
CA ILE A 22 -8.81 -16.79 0.15
C ILE A 22 -8.41 -17.44 1.48
N ILE A 23 -7.10 -17.64 1.70
CA ILE A 23 -6.59 -18.24 2.94
C ILE A 23 -6.94 -17.38 4.16
N LEU A 24 -6.78 -16.06 4.06
CA LEU A 24 -7.07 -15.12 5.15
C LEU A 24 -8.55 -15.09 5.53
N ILE A 25 -9.46 -15.24 4.56
CA ILE A 25 -10.90 -15.35 4.84
C ILE A 25 -11.19 -16.61 5.65
N SER A 26 -10.55 -17.74 5.34
CA SER A 26 -10.79 -19.03 6.00
C SER A 26 -10.13 -19.18 7.38
N LEU A 27 -9.11 -18.38 7.70
CA LEU A 27 -8.40 -18.46 8.98
C LEU A 27 -9.21 -17.84 10.15
N PRO A 28 -9.31 -18.54 11.30
CA PRO A 28 -9.88 -18.00 12.53
C PRO A 28 -8.83 -17.15 13.26
N LEU A 29 -8.57 -15.95 12.73
CA LEU A 29 -7.72 -14.94 13.36
C LEU A 29 -8.58 -13.93 14.15
N PRO A 30 -8.01 -13.28 15.18
CA PRO A 30 -8.65 -12.13 15.83
C PRO A 30 -9.08 -11.08 14.80
N ASN A 31 -10.28 -10.55 14.92
CA ASN A 31 -10.89 -9.67 13.91
C ASN A 31 -10.00 -8.48 13.52
N ALA A 32 -9.33 -7.85 14.48
CA ALA A 32 -8.45 -6.72 14.21
C ALA A 32 -7.22 -7.09 13.36
N CYS A 33 -6.54 -8.20 13.71
CA CYS A 33 -5.39 -8.71 12.94
C CYS A 33 -5.83 -9.16 11.52
N LYS A 34 -7.00 -9.81 11.44
CA LYS A 34 -7.60 -10.22 10.17
C LYS A 34 -7.90 -9.03 9.26
N SER A 35 -8.46 -7.94 9.80
CA SER A 35 -8.72 -6.71 9.05
C SER A 35 -7.44 -6.08 8.50
N PHE A 36 -6.37 -5.97 9.30
CA PHE A 36 -5.10 -5.43 8.81
C PHE A 36 -4.43 -6.31 7.76
N LEU A 37 -4.47 -7.63 7.93
CA LEU A 37 -3.95 -8.56 6.94
C LEU A 37 -4.71 -8.44 5.61
N LEU A 38 -6.04 -8.36 5.66
CA LEU A 38 -6.86 -8.16 4.46
C LEU A 38 -6.57 -6.80 3.79
N LEU A 39 -6.45 -5.73 4.58
CA LEU A 39 -6.12 -4.39 4.07
C LEU A 39 -4.75 -4.36 3.41
N ASN A 40 -3.75 -5.00 4.03
CA ASN A 40 -2.41 -5.10 3.47
C ASN A 40 -2.40 -5.93 2.17
N THR A 41 -3.04 -7.10 2.15
CA THR A 41 -3.13 -7.95 0.95
C THR A 41 -3.86 -7.25 -0.19
N PHE A 42 -4.95 -6.53 0.11
CA PHE A 42 -5.66 -5.71 -0.89
C PHE A 42 -4.79 -4.57 -1.44
N SER A 43 -4.02 -3.94 -0.57
CA SER A 43 -3.11 -2.85 -0.96
C SER A 43 -1.98 -3.37 -1.85
N LEU A 44 -1.35 -4.51 -1.50
CA LEU A 44 -0.34 -5.17 -2.34
C LEU A 44 -0.88 -5.58 -3.71
N PHE A 45 -2.10 -6.11 -3.76
CA PHE A 45 -2.77 -6.43 -5.01
C PHE A 45 -2.99 -5.18 -5.87
N SER A 46 -3.45 -4.10 -5.26
CA SER A 46 -3.69 -2.82 -5.95
C SER A 46 -2.40 -2.18 -6.45
N VAL A 47 -1.30 -2.25 -5.69
CA VAL A 47 0.05 -1.84 -6.11
C VAL A 47 0.49 -2.63 -7.34
N ALA A 48 0.41 -3.97 -7.27
CA ALA A 48 0.77 -4.85 -8.37
C ALA A 48 -0.04 -4.52 -9.63
N LEU A 49 -1.37 -4.36 -9.51
CA LEU A 49 -2.23 -3.98 -10.62
C LEU A 49 -1.84 -2.63 -11.23
N CYS A 50 -1.59 -1.61 -10.40
CA CYS A 50 -1.16 -0.30 -10.89
C CYS A 50 0.19 -0.38 -11.61
N GLN A 51 1.12 -1.19 -11.11
CA GLN A 51 2.41 -1.40 -11.74
C GLN A 51 2.30 -2.11 -13.09
N ALA A 52 1.42 -3.11 -13.23
CA ALA A 52 1.10 -3.71 -14.53
C ALA A 52 0.53 -2.68 -15.52
N LEU A 53 -0.40 -1.83 -15.06
CA LEU A 53 -1.03 -0.81 -15.90
C LEU A 53 -0.03 0.27 -16.34
N ILE A 54 0.89 0.69 -15.46
CA ILE A 54 1.99 1.61 -15.79
C ILE A 54 2.92 0.98 -16.84
N ALA A 55 3.29 -0.29 -16.65
CA ALA A 55 4.14 -1.02 -17.59
C ALA A 55 3.46 -1.21 -18.96
N GLU A 56 2.17 -1.54 -18.99
CA GLU A 56 1.38 -1.66 -20.22
C GLU A 56 1.32 -0.32 -20.97
N TRP A 57 1.04 0.78 -20.27
CA TRP A 57 1.03 2.12 -20.87
C TRP A 57 2.39 2.49 -21.47
N THR A 58 3.46 2.20 -20.74
CA THR A 58 4.85 2.44 -21.18
C THR A 58 5.17 1.64 -22.45
N MET A 59 4.71 0.38 -22.52
CA MET A 59 4.89 -0.46 -23.70
C MET A 59 4.10 0.01 -24.92
N ARG A 60 2.84 0.43 -24.73
CA ARG A 60 2.00 0.95 -25.83
C ARG A 60 2.58 2.23 -26.41
N ASN A 61 3.10 3.13 -25.57
CA ASN A 61 3.60 4.43 -26.00
C ASN A 61 5.11 4.45 -26.34
N LYS A 62 5.83 3.34 -26.09
CA LYS A 62 7.28 3.17 -26.34
C LYS A 62 8.16 4.28 -25.73
N ARG A 63 7.68 4.96 -24.68
CA ARG A 63 8.37 6.05 -23.99
C ARG A 63 8.14 5.94 -22.49
N GLY A 64 9.10 6.40 -21.69
CA GLY A 64 8.91 6.57 -20.26
C GLY A 64 8.00 7.76 -19.95
N ILE A 65 7.45 7.78 -18.74
CA ILE A 65 6.66 8.92 -18.24
C ILE A 65 7.62 10.08 -18.00
N GLY A 66 7.47 11.16 -18.77
CA GLY A 66 8.27 12.37 -18.63
C GLY A 66 7.84 13.20 -17.41
N PRO A 67 8.71 14.11 -16.92
CA PRO A 67 8.41 14.96 -15.76
C PRO A 67 7.13 15.79 -15.93
N ASP A 68 6.86 16.28 -17.14
CA ASP A 68 5.68 17.09 -17.47
C ASP A 68 4.37 16.27 -17.54
N GLU A 69 4.47 14.96 -17.80
CA GLU A 69 3.32 14.05 -17.87
C GLU A 69 3.03 13.38 -16.52
N LEU A 70 4.00 13.40 -15.61
CA LEU A 70 3.89 12.83 -14.26
C LEU A 70 2.73 13.45 -13.46
N HIS A 71 2.48 14.75 -13.65
CA HIS A 71 1.38 15.48 -13.00
C HIS A 71 0.00 15.02 -13.46
N TYR A 72 -0.12 14.52 -14.69
CA TYR A 72 -1.39 14.10 -15.29
C TYR A 72 -1.64 12.60 -15.23
N PHE A 73 -0.77 11.86 -14.53
CA PHE A 73 -0.85 10.41 -14.47
C PHE A 73 -1.40 9.95 -13.11
N PRO A 74 -2.74 9.96 -12.89
CA PRO A 74 -3.37 9.62 -11.61
C PRO A 74 -2.96 8.25 -11.08
N LEU A 75 -2.58 7.34 -11.97
CA LEU A 75 -2.19 5.98 -11.64
C LEU A 75 -0.90 5.89 -10.82
N ILE A 76 0.07 6.80 -11.01
CA ILE A 76 1.28 6.84 -10.17
C ILE A 76 0.92 7.24 -8.73
N PHE A 77 0.02 8.20 -8.58
CA PHE A 77 -0.43 8.64 -7.25
C PHE A 77 -1.22 7.56 -6.54
N ILE A 78 -2.12 6.88 -7.25
CA ILE A 78 -2.87 5.74 -6.72
C ILE A 78 -1.92 4.61 -6.30
N HIS A 79 -0.92 4.28 -7.13
CA HIS A 79 0.12 3.31 -6.80
C HIS A 79 0.85 3.70 -5.50
N GLN A 80 1.28 4.96 -5.37
CA GLN A 80 2.00 5.43 -4.19
C GLN A 80 1.14 5.36 -2.92
N ILE A 81 -0.15 5.73 -3.01
CA ILE A 81 -1.09 5.64 -1.89
C ILE A 81 -1.21 4.20 -1.40
N PHE A 82 -1.46 3.24 -2.31
CA PHE A 82 -1.57 1.84 -1.91
C PHE A 82 -0.26 1.26 -1.38
N TYR A 83 0.87 1.68 -1.92
CA TYR A 83 2.19 1.28 -1.42
C TYR A 83 2.40 1.70 0.04
N LEU A 84 1.96 2.91 0.40
CA LEU A 84 2.06 3.41 1.77
C LEU A 84 1.11 2.72 2.72
N ILE A 85 -0.14 2.49 2.29
CA ILE A 85 -1.12 1.73 3.09
C ILE A 85 -0.54 0.33 3.39
N SER A 86 0.01 -0.34 2.38
CA SER A 86 0.64 -1.65 2.58
C SER A 86 1.82 -1.58 3.57
N THR A 87 2.71 -0.60 3.41
CA THR A 87 3.89 -0.44 4.28
C THR A 87 3.50 -0.16 5.72
N ALA A 88 2.53 0.73 5.94
CA ALA A 88 2.03 1.06 7.27
C ALA A 88 1.33 -0.13 7.93
N SER A 89 0.41 -0.80 7.22
CA SER A 89 -0.27 -1.99 7.71
C SER A 89 0.71 -3.12 8.07
N LEU A 90 1.77 -3.32 7.26
CA LEU A 90 2.80 -4.32 7.56
C LEU A 90 3.64 -3.94 8.79
N PHE A 91 3.96 -2.67 8.96
CA PHE A 91 4.65 -2.18 10.15
C PHE A 91 3.83 -2.44 11.43
N PHE A 92 2.52 -2.14 11.41
CA PHE A 92 1.64 -2.42 12.55
C PHE A 92 1.55 -3.91 12.87
N LEU A 93 1.38 -4.76 11.86
CA LEU A 93 1.40 -6.21 12.05
C LEU A 93 2.73 -6.68 12.65
N THR A 94 3.85 -6.09 12.24
CA THR A 94 5.17 -6.43 12.79
C THR A 94 5.28 -6.02 14.26
N CYS A 95 4.84 -4.81 14.61
CA CYS A 95 4.80 -4.34 16.00
C CYS A 95 3.89 -5.21 16.88
N GLU A 96 2.71 -5.59 16.37
CA GLU A 96 1.80 -6.51 17.07
C GLU A 96 2.48 -7.85 17.34
N ARG A 97 3.07 -8.46 16.31
CA ARG A 97 3.75 -9.77 16.45
C ARG A 97 4.91 -9.70 17.42
N LEU A 98 5.67 -8.61 17.40
CA LEU A 98 6.76 -8.38 18.34
C LEU A 98 6.24 -8.23 19.78
N LEU A 99 5.14 -7.51 19.98
CA LEU A 99 4.50 -7.38 21.30
C LEU A 99 4.03 -8.74 21.84
N LEU A 100 3.47 -9.60 20.98
CA LEU A 100 3.03 -10.94 21.38
C LEU A 100 4.19 -11.87 21.73
N CYS A 101 5.37 -11.68 21.12
CA CYS A 101 6.58 -12.38 21.54
C CYS A 101 6.98 -12.02 22.99
N PHE A 102 6.73 -10.79 23.42
CA PHE A 102 7.01 -10.35 24.80
C PHE A 102 5.87 -10.71 25.78
N HIS A 103 4.61 -10.64 25.33
CA HIS A 103 3.43 -10.87 26.15
C HIS A 103 2.40 -11.75 25.40
N PRO A 104 2.53 -13.09 25.49
CA PRO A 104 1.67 -14.01 24.72
C PRO A 104 0.20 -14.05 25.19
N THR A 105 -0.09 -13.63 26.44
CA THR A 105 -1.44 -13.59 27.01
C THR A 105 -2.20 -12.28 26.72
N LEU A 106 -1.60 -11.34 26.00
CA LEU A 106 -2.12 -9.98 25.84
C LEU A 106 -3.49 -9.93 25.15
N TYR A 107 -3.79 -10.90 24.28
CA TYR A 107 -5.12 -11.04 23.67
C TYR A 107 -6.21 -11.49 24.64
N MET A 108 -5.86 -12.23 25.71
CA MET A 108 -6.84 -12.74 26.67
C MET A 108 -7.17 -11.71 27.75
N GLU A 109 -6.26 -10.79 28.04
CA GLU A 109 -6.42 -9.81 29.14
C GLU A 109 -6.96 -8.46 28.68
N ASN A 110 -6.81 -8.09 27.40
CA ASN A 110 -6.94 -6.69 26.97
C ASN A 110 -7.65 -6.49 25.61
N GLU A 111 -8.86 -7.03 25.45
CA GLU A 111 -9.67 -6.83 24.23
C GLU A 111 -9.87 -5.34 23.85
N TRP A 112 -9.89 -4.44 24.84
CA TRP A 112 -10.16 -3.00 24.64
C TRP A 112 -8.95 -2.15 24.22
N ASN A 113 -7.73 -2.52 24.62
CA ASN A 113 -6.54 -1.71 24.29
C ASN A 113 -6.12 -1.85 22.82
N PHE A 114 -6.51 -2.95 22.16
CA PHE A 114 -6.20 -3.18 20.75
C PHE A 114 -6.95 -2.23 19.82
N PHE A 115 -8.18 -1.83 20.20
CA PHE A 115 -8.97 -0.88 19.42
C PHE A 115 -8.38 0.54 19.43
N SER A 116 -7.76 0.95 20.54
CA SER A 116 -7.08 2.25 20.62
C SER A 116 -5.86 2.30 19.69
N SER A 117 -5.04 1.24 19.68
CA SER A 117 -3.93 1.09 18.74
C SER A 117 -4.39 1.03 17.29
N PHE A 118 -5.55 0.42 17.02
CA PHE A 118 -6.19 0.38 15.70
C PHE A 118 -6.61 1.78 15.22
N ILE A 119 -7.28 2.57 16.07
CA ILE A 119 -7.66 3.94 15.75
C ILE A 119 -6.40 4.80 15.51
N PHE A 120 -5.36 4.62 16.34
CA PHE A 120 -4.09 5.32 16.18
C PHE A 120 -3.38 4.96 14.86
N ALA A 121 -3.44 3.69 14.46
CA ALA A 121 -2.92 3.23 13.18
C ALA A 121 -3.64 3.88 11.99
N ILE A 122 -4.98 3.86 12.00
CA ILE A 122 -5.78 4.53 10.97
C ILE A 122 -5.49 6.03 10.94
N PHE A 123 -5.36 6.67 12.10
CA PHE A 123 -5.02 8.08 12.19
C PHE A 123 -3.65 8.40 11.58
N LEU A 124 -2.62 7.59 11.89
CA LEU A 124 -1.29 7.73 11.29
C LEU A 124 -1.29 7.47 9.78
N GLU A 125 -2.06 6.48 9.32
CA GLU A 125 -2.25 6.22 7.88
C GLU A 125 -2.91 7.41 7.17
N THR A 126 -3.97 7.97 7.76
CA THR A 126 -4.68 9.14 7.23
C THR A 126 -3.76 10.37 7.19
N ARG A 127 -2.92 10.54 8.21
CA ARG A 127 -1.95 11.65 8.28
C ARG A 127 -0.85 11.52 7.23
N ASN A 128 -0.26 10.34 7.04
CA ASN A 128 0.76 10.12 6.01
C ASN A 128 0.20 10.34 4.59
N ILE A 129 -1.06 9.94 4.34
CA ILE A 129 -1.74 10.23 3.07
C ILE A 129 -1.97 11.74 2.91
N SER A 130 -2.40 12.43 3.97
CA SER A 130 -2.58 13.90 4.00
C SER A 130 -1.29 14.66 3.70
N ASP A 131 -0.17 14.27 4.34
CA ASP A 131 1.13 14.93 4.16
C ASP A 131 1.66 14.76 2.73
N ILE A 132 1.35 13.63 2.09
CA ILE A 132 1.69 13.39 0.69
C ILE A 132 0.74 14.15 -0.23
N LEU A 133 -0.56 14.21 0.08
CA LEU A 133 -1.50 15.02 -0.69
C LEU A 133 -1.11 16.50 -0.67
N THR A 134 -0.65 17.01 0.47
CA THR A 134 -0.13 18.39 0.60
C THR A 134 1.19 18.57 -0.13
N LEU A 135 2.13 17.62 -0.04
CA LEU A 135 3.35 17.63 -0.85
C LEU A 135 3.03 17.63 -2.36
N ILE A 136 2.03 16.87 -2.79
CA ILE A 136 1.58 16.82 -4.19
C ILE A 136 0.95 18.15 -4.61
N ILE A 137 0.13 18.77 -3.76
CA ILE A 137 -0.45 20.09 -4.02
C ILE A 137 0.65 21.15 -4.12
N ASP A 138 1.64 21.13 -3.22
CA ASP A 138 2.77 22.06 -3.24
C ASP A 138 3.63 21.88 -4.50
N ILE A 139 3.88 20.63 -4.93
CA ILE A 139 4.58 20.37 -6.19
C ILE A 139 3.76 20.84 -7.39
N SER A 140 2.43 20.64 -7.38
CA SER A 140 1.54 21.05 -8.47
C SER A 140 1.33 22.58 -8.58
N THR A 141 1.68 23.34 -7.54
CA THR A 141 1.59 24.80 -7.51
C THR A 141 2.92 25.49 -7.86
N LEU A 142 4.00 24.73 -8.07
CA LEU A 142 5.26 25.28 -8.56
C LEU A 142 5.13 25.73 -10.03
N PRO A 143 5.50 26.97 -10.37
CA PRO A 143 5.45 27.45 -11.74
C PRO A 143 6.43 26.65 -12.62
N VAL A 144 5.93 26.22 -13.79
CA VAL A 144 6.58 25.38 -14.83
C VAL A 144 7.94 25.92 -15.33
N GLY A 145 8.42 27.07 -14.83
CA GLY A 145 9.68 27.72 -15.24
C GLY A 145 10.86 27.58 -14.28
N SER A 146 10.76 26.86 -13.15
CA SER A 146 11.84 26.81 -12.14
C SER A 146 12.80 25.62 -12.26
N PHE A 147 12.61 24.72 -13.23
CA PHE A 147 13.49 23.58 -13.47
C PHE A 147 14.26 23.74 -14.78
N TYR A 148 14.97 24.86 -14.93
CA TYR A 148 16.05 25.04 -15.91
C TYR A 148 17.37 25.24 -15.17
#